data_AF-A0A7X6KV55-F1
#
_entry.id   AF-A0A7X6KV55-F1
#
_cell.length_a   1.000
_cell.length_b   1.000
_cell.length_c   1.000
_cell.angle_alpha   90.00
_cell.angle_beta   90.00
_cell.angle_gamma   90.00
#
_symmetry.space_group_name_H-M   'P 1'
#
loop_
_entity.id
_entity.type
_entity.pdbx_description
1 polymer ?
#
loop_
_entity_poly.entity_id
_entity_poly.type
_entity_poly.pdbx_seq_one_letter_code
_entity_poly.pdbx_strand_id
1 'polypeptide(L)'
;MLLRRIARPLFASWFVAEGVDALRHPEGHVATARTALDRLDGTIPADVDLDDDTLKTVVRAHGAATAVAGGLLAIGKVPRLAGAALALLTLPLALAELAVDKQHRGPKRERRQRLLRPLALTGGALIVAADTHGKPSVRWRVEHAKAVRAAARTTEQAREALRRD
;
A
#
# COMPACT_ATOMS: atom_id res chain seq x y z
N MET A 1 -18.75 -0.88 12.57
CA MET A 1 -19.45 -1.09 11.28
C MET A 1 -19.78 0.23 10.59
N LEU A 2 -20.25 1.27 11.30
CA LEU A 2 -20.54 2.58 10.71
C LEU A 2 -19.29 3.44 10.44
N LEU A 3 -18.37 3.53 11.41
CA LEU A 3 -17.13 4.32 11.28
C LEU A 3 -16.36 4.00 10.00
N ARG A 4 -16.22 2.70 9.66
CA ARG A 4 -15.46 2.27 8.47
C ARG A 4 -16.17 2.59 7.15
N ARG A 5 -17.51 2.67 7.15
CA ARG A 5 -18.29 3.08 5.97
C ARG A 5 -18.09 4.54 5.63
N ILE A 6 -17.72 5.36 6.60
CA ILE A 6 -17.45 6.80 6.42
C ILE A 6 -15.95 7.04 6.24
N ALA A 7 -15.13 6.44 7.11
CA ALA A 7 -13.68 6.63 7.11
C ALA A 7 -13.01 6.17 5.81
N ARG A 8 -13.48 5.07 5.19
CA ARG A 8 -12.86 4.55 3.94
C ARG A 8 -13.08 5.46 2.74
N PRO A 9 -14.31 5.88 2.41
CA PRO A 9 -14.52 6.89 1.37
C PRO A 9 -13.74 8.18 1.62
N LEU A 10 -13.74 8.67 2.88
CA LEU A 10 -13.01 9.90 3.22
C LEU A 10 -11.51 9.74 3.02
N PHE A 11 -10.91 8.65 3.49
CA PHE A 11 -9.48 8.38 3.30
C PHE A 11 -9.15 8.14 1.81
N ALA A 12 -10.00 7.40 1.10
CA ALA A 12 -9.84 7.10 -0.32
C ALA A 12 -9.96 8.34 -1.21
N SER A 13 -10.71 9.36 -0.79
CA SER A 13 -10.95 10.58 -1.58
C SER A 13 -9.66 11.24 -2.07
N TRP A 14 -8.64 11.26 -1.20
CA TRP A 14 -7.32 11.77 -1.54
C TRP A 14 -6.68 10.99 -2.70
N PHE A 15 -6.63 9.66 -2.61
CA PHE A 15 -6.01 8.81 -3.62
C PHE A 15 -6.77 8.84 -4.95
N VAL A 16 -8.11 8.92 -4.90
CA VAL A 16 -8.91 9.05 -6.11
C VAL A 16 -8.66 10.39 -6.79
N ALA A 17 -8.66 11.49 -6.03
CA ALA A 17 -8.39 12.82 -6.57
C ALA A 17 -6.99 12.89 -7.19
N GLU A 18 -5.96 12.47 -6.44
CA GLU A 18 -4.57 12.48 -6.91
C GLU A 18 -4.36 11.54 -8.10
N GLY A 19 -4.93 10.34 -8.07
CA GLY A 19 -4.80 9.37 -9.16
C GLY A 19 -5.49 9.81 -10.44
N VAL A 20 -6.68 10.43 -10.34
CA VAL A 20 -7.38 11.01 -11.50
C VAL A 20 -6.62 12.20 -12.07
N ASP A 21 -6.03 13.03 -11.20
CA ASP A 21 -5.21 14.15 -11.65
C ASP A 21 -3.96 13.67 -12.38
N ALA A 22 -3.20 12.73 -11.83
CA ALA A 22 -2.04 12.12 -12.49
C ALA A 22 -2.39 11.44 -13.83
N LEU A 23 -3.60 10.89 -13.95
CA LEU A 23 -4.09 10.30 -15.19
C LEU A 23 -4.43 11.36 -16.26
N ARG A 24 -5.02 12.50 -15.85
CA ARG A 24 -5.51 13.55 -16.76
C ARG A 24 -4.47 14.62 -17.10
N HIS A 25 -3.59 14.93 -16.15
CA HIS A 25 -2.59 16.00 -16.23
C HIS A 25 -1.19 15.45 -15.91
N PRO A 26 -0.71 14.41 -16.61
CA PRO A 26 0.55 13.74 -16.26
C PRO A 26 1.76 14.69 -16.29
N GLU A 27 1.71 15.77 -17.07
CA GLU A 27 2.79 16.73 -17.24
C GLU A 27 3.23 17.36 -15.91
N GLY A 28 2.27 17.62 -15.00
CA GLY A 28 2.55 18.16 -13.67
C GLY A 28 3.26 17.18 -12.73
N HIS A 29 3.26 15.89 -13.06
CA HIS A 29 3.77 14.81 -12.23
C HIS A 29 5.07 14.19 -12.78
N VAL A 30 5.43 14.48 -14.04
CA VAL A 30 6.65 13.97 -14.70
C VAL A 30 7.91 14.33 -13.93
N ALA A 31 8.05 15.58 -13.47
CA ALA A 31 9.25 16.00 -12.73
C ALA A 31 9.41 15.25 -11.39
N THR A 32 8.31 15.01 -10.69
CA THR A 32 8.29 14.21 -9.46
C THR A 32 8.59 12.74 -9.76
N ALA A 33 8.05 12.19 -10.85
CA ALA A 33 8.32 10.82 -11.25
C ALA A 33 9.79 10.59 -11.63
N ARG A 34 10.38 11.51 -12.41
CA ARG A 34 11.82 11.48 -12.76
C ARG A 34 12.68 11.52 -11.50
N THR A 35 12.40 12.49 -10.63
CA THR A 35 13.08 12.65 -9.35
C THR A 35 12.98 11.41 -8.45
N ALA A 36 11.84 10.70 -8.48
CA ALA A 36 11.64 9.46 -7.73
C ALA A 36 12.42 8.30 -8.36
N LEU A 37 12.46 8.20 -9.69
CA LEU A 37 13.21 7.18 -10.44
C LEU A 37 14.72 7.34 -10.24
N ASP A 38 15.26 8.54 -10.42
CA ASP A 38 16.69 8.83 -10.23
C ASP A 38 17.18 8.44 -8.83
N ARG A 39 16.29 8.50 -7.83
CA ARG A 39 16.60 8.10 -6.44
C ARG A 39 16.40 6.61 -6.16
N LEU A 40 15.72 5.92 -7.06
CA LEU A 40 15.51 4.47 -7.05
C LEU A 40 16.47 3.76 -8.02
N ASP A 41 17.36 4.47 -8.73
CA ASP A 41 18.35 3.92 -9.67
C ASP A 41 19.24 2.82 -9.07
N GLY A 42 19.38 2.74 -7.74
CA GLY A 42 20.06 1.61 -7.08
C GLY A 42 19.28 0.27 -7.15
N THR A 43 18.02 0.29 -7.60
CA THR A 43 17.10 -0.85 -7.66
C THR A 43 16.55 -1.12 -9.06
N ILE A 44 16.71 -0.18 -10.00
CA ILE A 44 16.26 -0.28 -11.39
C ILE A 44 17.51 -0.38 -12.27
N PRO A 45 17.57 -1.24 -13.29
CA PRO A 45 18.73 -1.32 -14.18
C PRO A 45 19.06 0.04 -14.78
N ALA A 46 20.33 0.45 -14.71
CA ALA A 46 20.84 1.77 -15.12
C ALA A 46 20.64 2.14 -16.60
N ASP A 47 20.09 1.22 -17.42
CA ASP A 47 19.92 1.37 -18.88
C ASP A 47 18.51 1.81 -19.30
N VAL A 48 17.60 2.11 -18.36
CA VAL A 48 16.25 2.56 -18.71
C VAL A 48 16.22 4.09 -18.82
N ASP A 49 16.74 4.62 -19.94
CA ASP A 49 16.54 6.03 -20.29
C ASP A 49 15.07 6.22 -20.72
N LEU A 50 14.24 6.69 -19.79
CA LEU A 50 12.83 6.95 -20.06
C LEU A 50 12.69 8.34 -20.68
N ASP A 51 12.33 8.35 -21.96
CA ASP A 51 11.84 9.56 -22.62
C ASP A 51 10.61 10.12 -21.88
N ASP A 52 10.35 11.42 -22.09
CA ASP A 52 9.26 12.10 -21.39
C ASP A 52 7.89 11.51 -21.70
N ASP A 53 7.69 10.89 -22.86
CA ASP A 53 6.40 10.29 -23.25
C ASP A 53 6.16 8.92 -22.57
N THR A 54 7.21 8.13 -22.39
CA THR A 54 7.18 6.90 -21.60
C THR A 54 6.99 7.24 -20.14
N LEU A 55 7.64 8.30 -19.64
CA LEU A 55 7.46 8.76 -18.27
C LEU A 55 6.03 9.26 -18.02
N LYS A 56 5.42 10.00 -18.96
CA LYS A 56 3.98 10.34 -18.89
C LYS A 56 3.11 9.08 -18.86
N THR A 57 3.47 8.04 -19.61
CA THR A 57 2.74 6.77 -19.61
C THR A 57 2.84 6.06 -18.25
N VAL A 58 4.02 6.04 -17.64
CA VAL A 58 4.24 5.52 -16.28
C VAL A 58 3.41 6.30 -15.25
N VAL A 59 3.43 7.63 -15.34
CA VAL A 59 2.62 8.51 -14.48
C VAL A 59 1.12 8.21 -14.64
N ARG A 60 0.63 8.08 -15.87
CA ARG A 60 -0.78 7.72 -16.14
C ARG A 60 -1.13 6.35 -15.58
N ALA A 61 -0.26 5.36 -15.76
CA ALA A 61 -0.47 4.01 -15.23
C ALA A 61 -0.51 4.01 -13.70
N HIS A 62 0.40 4.75 -13.06
CA HIS A 62 0.42 4.95 -11.62
C HIS A 62 -0.85 5.66 -11.11
N GLY A 63 -1.27 6.73 -11.80
CA GLY A 63 -2.50 7.47 -11.49
C GLY A 63 -3.75 6.58 -11.61
N ALA A 64 -3.86 5.80 -12.69
CA ALA A 64 -4.94 4.85 -12.89
C ALA A 64 -4.97 3.78 -11.80
N ALA A 65 -3.82 3.18 -11.47
CA ALA A 65 -3.71 2.19 -10.40
C ALA A 65 -4.13 2.77 -9.04
N THR A 66 -3.69 3.99 -8.74
CA THR A 66 -4.02 4.71 -7.50
C THR A 66 -5.52 5.04 -7.42
N ALA A 67 -6.11 5.53 -8.51
CA ALA A 67 -7.53 5.84 -8.58
C ALA A 67 -8.41 4.59 -8.45
N VAL A 68 -8.04 3.49 -9.11
CA VAL A 68 -8.76 2.20 -9.03
C VAL A 68 -8.67 1.63 -7.62
N ALA A 69 -7.47 1.59 -7.02
CA ALA A 69 -7.29 1.12 -5.66
C ALA A 69 -8.05 2.00 -4.65
N GLY A 70 -8.01 3.33 -4.81
CA GLY A 70 -8.82 4.27 -4.04
C GLY A 70 -10.32 4.01 -4.19
N GLY A 71 -10.81 3.82 -5.41
CA GLY A 71 -12.21 3.51 -5.69
C GLY A 71 -12.66 2.19 -5.04
N LEU A 72 -11.87 1.12 -5.17
CA LEU A 72 -12.11 -0.17 -4.51
C LEU A 72 -12.18 -0.01 -2.99
N LEU A 73 -11.27 0.78 -2.41
CA LEU A 73 -11.27 1.09 -0.98
C LEU A 73 -12.54 1.85 -0.57
N ALA A 74 -12.92 2.89 -1.33
CA ALA A 74 -14.08 3.73 -1.05
C ALA A 74 -15.38 2.92 -1.02
N ILE A 75 -15.61 2.07 -2.01
CA ILE A 75 -16.80 1.21 -2.07
C ILE A 75 -16.71 0.00 -1.11
N GLY A 76 -15.55 -0.20 -0.47
CA GLY A 76 -15.32 -1.30 0.46
C GLY A 76 -15.14 -2.68 -0.21
N LYS A 77 -14.79 -2.72 -1.49
CA LYS A 77 -14.49 -3.95 -2.25
C LYS A 77 -13.02 -4.30 -2.01
N VAL A 78 -12.75 -5.47 -1.44
CA VAL A 78 -11.40 -5.94 -1.05
C VAL A 78 -10.51 -4.87 -0.37
N PRO A 79 -10.99 -4.20 0.70
CA PRO A 79 -10.37 -2.98 1.25
C PRO A 79 -8.93 -3.19 1.73
N ARG A 80 -8.59 -4.41 2.17
CA ARG A 80 -7.24 -4.75 2.61
C ARG A 80 -6.25 -4.82 1.45
N LEU A 81 -6.66 -5.39 0.32
CA LEU A 81 -5.84 -5.44 -0.88
C LEU A 81 -5.71 -4.05 -1.49
N ALA A 82 -6.79 -3.28 -1.50
CA ALA A 82 -6.76 -1.89 -1.92
C ALA A 82 -5.81 -1.06 -1.04
N GLY A 83 -5.89 -1.18 0.29
CA GLY A 83 -4.94 -0.53 1.21
C GLY A 83 -3.50 -0.97 1.00
N ALA A 84 -3.25 -2.26 0.79
CA ALA A 84 -1.91 -2.77 0.49
C ALA A 84 -1.38 -2.23 -0.84
N ALA A 85 -2.20 -2.21 -1.89
CA ALA A 85 -1.84 -1.64 -3.19
C ALA A 85 -1.53 -0.14 -3.08
N LEU A 86 -2.37 0.64 -2.39
CA LEU A 86 -2.12 2.06 -2.14
C LEU A 86 -0.82 2.27 -1.37
N ALA A 87 -0.55 1.47 -0.33
CA ALA A 87 0.71 1.55 0.40
C ALA A 87 1.91 1.23 -0.49
N LEU A 88 1.83 0.20 -1.33
CA LEU A 88 2.88 -0.15 -2.29
C LEU A 88 3.11 0.95 -3.32
N LEU A 89 2.04 1.60 -3.78
CA LEU A 89 2.13 2.70 -4.74
C LEU A 89 2.77 3.94 -4.11
N THR A 90 2.43 4.29 -2.86
CA THR A 90 2.90 5.54 -2.23
C THR A 90 4.19 5.41 -1.43
N LEU A 91 4.54 4.22 -0.95
CA LEU A 91 5.72 4.01 -0.11
C LEU A 91 7.04 4.38 -0.81
N PRO A 92 7.31 3.98 -2.07
CA PRO A 92 8.54 4.36 -2.76
C PRO A 92 8.69 5.87 -2.90
N LEU A 93 7.59 6.58 -3.22
CA LEU A 93 7.57 8.05 -3.30
C LEU A 93 7.87 8.70 -1.94
N ALA A 94 7.30 8.16 -0.86
CA ALA A 94 7.57 8.65 0.49
C ALA A 94 9.03 8.43 0.93
N LEU A 95 9.64 7.31 0.52
CA LEU A 95 11.06 7.03 0.76
C LEU A 95 11.98 7.93 -0.07
N ALA A 96 11.62 8.20 -1.33
CA ALA A 96 12.36 9.13 -2.19
C ALA A 96 12.44 10.54 -1.59
N GLU A 97 11.39 11.00 -0.91
CA GLU A 97 11.37 12.29 -0.18
C GLU A 97 12.25 12.29 1.09
N LEU A 98 12.40 11.14 1.75
CA LEU A 98 13.31 10.99 2.90
C LEU A 98 14.78 11.05 2.49
N ALA A 99 15.10 10.51 1.31
CA ALA A 99 16.44 10.50 0.74
C ALA A 99 16.90 11.88 0.23
N VAL A 100 16.02 12.89 0.18
CA VAL A 100 16.36 14.24 -0.30
C VAL A 100 17.43 14.88 0.58
N ASP A 101 18.52 15.25 -0.05
CA ASP A 101 19.69 15.83 0.62
C ASP A 101 19.39 17.19 1.27
N LYS A 102 20.15 17.57 2.31
CA LYS A 102 19.82 18.76 3.11
C LYS A 102 19.98 20.08 2.34
N GLN A 103 20.87 20.11 1.34
CA GLN A 103 21.22 21.32 0.60
C GLN A 103 20.20 21.73 -0.48
N HIS A 104 19.39 20.81 -0.99
CA HIS A 104 18.48 21.07 -2.13
C HIS A 104 17.04 21.35 -1.68
N ARG A 105 16.89 21.94 -0.49
CA ARG A 105 15.59 22.06 0.18
C ARG A 105 15.04 23.48 0.05
N GLY A 106 13.90 23.60 -0.62
CA GLY A 106 13.07 24.81 -0.59
C GLY A 106 12.53 25.16 0.81
N PRO A 107 11.54 26.05 0.92
CA PRO A 107 11.04 26.56 2.20
C PRO A 107 10.69 25.45 3.21
N LYS A 108 11.12 25.62 4.47
CA LYS A 108 10.98 24.59 5.54
C LYS A 108 9.56 24.05 5.70
N ARG A 109 8.54 24.88 5.47
CA ARG A 109 7.12 24.51 5.56
C ARG A 109 6.68 23.60 4.43
N GLU A 110 6.97 23.97 3.18
CA GLU A 110 6.60 23.16 2.01
C GLU A 110 7.34 21.83 2.00
N ARG A 111 8.63 21.83 2.36
CA ARG A 111 9.40 20.60 2.53
C ARG A 111 8.71 19.63 3.50
N ARG A 112 8.25 20.15 4.64
CA ARG A 112 7.57 19.33 5.64
C ARG A 112 6.27 18.74 5.07
N GLN A 113 5.53 19.50 4.25
CA GLN A 113 4.32 18.99 3.61
C GLN A 113 4.62 17.93 2.54
N ARG A 114 5.62 18.15 1.70
CA ARG A 114 6.09 17.19 0.67
C ARG A 114 6.51 15.86 1.28
N LEU A 115 7.12 15.88 2.46
CA LEU A 115 7.52 14.68 3.19
C LEU A 115 6.37 14.04 3.98
N LEU A 116 5.67 14.82 4.82
CA LEU A 116 4.71 14.26 5.78
C LEU A 116 3.44 13.76 5.12
N ARG A 117 3.00 14.37 4.01
CA ARG A 117 1.75 13.97 3.35
C ARG A 117 1.84 12.56 2.79
N PRO A 118 2.81 12.20 1.93
CA PRO A 118 2.97 10.82 1.44
C PRO A 118 3.18 9.82 2.58
N LEU A 119 3.94 10.18 3.62
CA LEU A 119 4.14 9.32 4.79
C LEU A 119 2.84 9.05 5.55
N ALA A 120 2.05 10.08 5.83
CA ALA A 120 0.78 9.94 6.54
C ALA A 120 -0.23 9.10 5.74
N LEU A 121 -0.28 9.31 4.42
CA LEU A 121 -1.14 8.53 3.52
C LEU A 121 -0.70 7.07 3.45
N THR A 122 0.59 6.81 3.34
CA THR A 122 1.15 5.45 3.35
C THR A 122 0.85 4.76 4.67
N GLY A 123 1.04 5.45 5.81
CA GLY A 123 0.69 4.93 7.14
C GLY A 123 -0.80 4.59 7.26
N GLY A 124 -1.68 5.47 6.78
CA GLY A 124 -3.12 5.20 6.74
C GLY A 124 -3.46 3.98 5.87
N ALA A 125 -2.81 3.83 4.72
CA ALA A 125 -3.02 2.73 3.79
C ALA A 125 -2.56 1.39 4.40
N LEU A 126 -1.44 1.39 5.14
CA LEU A 126 -0.95 0.22 5.89
C LEU A 126 -1.91 -0.19 7.01
N ILE A 127 -2.48 0.77 7.74
CA ILE A 127 -3.52 0.48 8.75
C ILE A 127 -4.72 -0.20 8.09
N VAL A 128 -5.17 0.30 6.95
CA VAL A 128 -6.26 -0.30 6.17
C VAL A 128 -5.90 -1.71 5.69
N ALA A 129 -4.66 -1.95 5.25
CA ALA A 129 -4.18 -3.26 4.82
C ALA A 129 -4.19 -4.30 5.97
N ALA A 130 -3.81 -3.85 7.17
CA ALA A 130 -3.74 -4.68 8.38
C ALA A 130 -5.11 -4.91 9.05
N ASP A 131 -6.14 -4.12 8.74
CA ASP A 131 -7.47 -4.18 9.37
C ASP A 131 -8.23 -5.48 9.05
N THR A 132 -8.36 -6.40 10.01
CA THR A 132 -9.00 -7.71 9.83
C THR A 132 -10.51 -7.73 10.10
N HIS A 133 -11.14 -6.60 10.47
CA HIS A 133 -12.59 -6.50 10.77
C HIS A 133 -13.10 -7.51 11.82
N GLY A 134 -12.23 -8.02 12.71
CA GLY A 134 -12.58 -9.10 13.63
C GLY A 134 -12.72 -10.47 12.96
N LYS A 135 -12.47 -10.58 11.65
CA LYS A 135 -12.33 -11.88 10.97
C LYS A 135 -10.95 -12.46 11.29
N PRO A 136 -10.86 -13.77 11.54
CA PRO A 136 -9.57 -14.40 11.76
C PRO A 136 -8.63 -14.18 10.56
N SER A 137 -7.41 -13.77 10.85
CA SER A 137 -6.38 -13.59 9.81
C SER A 137 -6.04 -14.94 9.15
N VAL A 138 -5.44 -14.92 7.96
CA VAL A 138 -4.97 -16.16 7.30
C VAL A 138 -4.00 -16.90 8.21
N ARG A 139 -3.08 -16.17 8.86
CA ARG A 139 -2.19 -16.72 9.89
C ARG A 139 -2.95 -17.39 11.02
N TRP A 140 -3.97 -16.74 11.57
CA TRP A 140 -4.81 -17.35 12.60
C TRP A 140 -5.47 -18.64 12.09
N ARG A 141 -6.00 -18.64 10.86
CA ARG A 141 -6.66 -19.83 10.30
C ARG A 141 -5.68 -20.99 10.11
N VAL A 142 -4.44 -20.70 9.70
CA VAL A 142 -3.37 -21.69 9.55
C VAL A 142 -2.95 -22.24 10.91
N GLU A 143 -2.68 -21.38 11.88
CA GLU A 143 -2.28 -21.79 13.23
C GLU A 143 -3.39 -22.56 13.94
N HIS A 144 -4.64 -22.11 13.79
CA HIS A 144 -5.81 -22.81 14.32
C HIS A 144 -5.97 -24.20 13.67
N ALA A 145 -5.80 -24.32 12.35
CA ALA A 145 -5.86 -25.62 11.68
C ALA A 145 -4.73 -26.56 12.13
N LYS A 146 -3.51 -26.04 12.35
CA LYS A 146 -2.39 -26.82 12.93
C LYS A 146 -2.72 -27.29 14.34
N ALA A 147 -3.24 -26.40 15.19
CA ALA A 147 -3.60 -26.72 16.57
C ALA A 147 -4.71 -27.78 16.63
N VAL A 148 -5.75 -27.65 15.80
CA VAL A 148 -6.84 -28.64 15.70
C VAL A 148 -6.31 -30.00 15.23
N ARG A 149 -5.41 -30.02 14.23
CA ARG A 149 -4.77 -31.27 13.78
C ARG A 149 -3.89 -31.91 14.86
N ALA A 150 -3.15 -31.11 15.62
CA ALA A 150 -2.34 -31.60 16.72
C ALA A 150 -3.21 -32.22 17.83
N ALA A 151 -4.31 -31.55 18.21
CA ALA A 151 -5.26 -32.05 19.18
C ALA A 151 -5.98 -33.35 18.72
N ALA A 152 -6.29 -33.48 17.43
CA ALA A 152 -6.86 -34.71 16.88
C ALA A 152 -5.89 -35.89 17.04
N ARG A 153 -4.61 -35.69 16.72
CA ARG A 153 -3.57 -36.72 16.85
C ARG A 153 -3.36 -37.17 18.29
N THR A 154 -3.34 -36.25 19.26
CA THR A 154 -3.19 -36.61 20.68
C THR A 154 -4.41 -37.39 21.18
N THR A 155 -5.61 -37.06 20.69
CA THR A 155 -6.83 -37.79 21.04
C THR A 155 -6.84 -39.21 20.46
N GLU A 156 -6.35 -39.40 19.24
CA GLU A 156 -6.19 -40.73 18.63
C GLU A 156 -5.16 -41.57 19.40
N GLN A 157 -3.99 -41.01 19.73
CA GLN A 157 -2.95 -41.69 20.51
C GLN A 157 -3.46 -42.10 21.90
N ALA A 158 -4.21 -41.22 22.58
CA ALA A 158 -4.81 -41.54 23.87
C ALA A 158 -5.86 -42.67 23.77
N ARG A 159 -6.66 -42.70 22.68
CA ARG A 159 -7.61 -43.79 22.42
C ARG A 159 -6.93 -45.12 22.11
N GLU A 160 -5.81 -45.10 21.39
CA GLU A 160 -5.03 -46.31 21.11
C GLU A 160 -4.37 -46.87 22.36
N ALA A 161 -3.86 -46.00 23.24
CA ALA A 161 -3.29 -46.42 24.53
C ALA A 161 -4.35 -47.12 25.40
N LEU A 162 -5.54 -46.54 25.52
CA LEU A 162 -6.67 -47.13 26.27
C LEU A 162 -7.20 -48.45 25.68
N ARG A 163 -6.92 -48.77 24.41
CA ARG A 163 -7.33 -50.03 23.77
C ARG A 163 -6.34 -51.18 23.98
N ARG A 164 -5.13 -50.87 24.44
CA ARG A 164 -4.06 -51.85 24.64
C ARG A 164 -3.97 -52.39 26.07
N ASP A 165 -4.70 -51.78 27.01
CA ASP A 165 -4.95 -52.26 28.38
C ASP A 165 -6.23 -53.10 28.44
#